data_AF-A0A7G1ILJ2-F1
#
_entry.id   AF-A0A7G1ILJ2-F1
#
_cell.length_a   1.000
_cell.length_b   1.000
_cell.length_c   1.000
_cell.angle_alpha   90.00
_cell.angle_beta   90.00
_cell.angle_gamma   90.00
#
_symmetry.space_group_name_H-M   'P 1'
#
loop_
_entity.id
_entity.type
_entity.pdbx_description
1 polymer ?
#
loop_
_entity_poly.entity_id
_entity_poly.type
_entity_poly.pdbx_seq_one_letter_code
_entity_poly.pdbx_strand_id
1 'polypeptide(L)'
;MDFDLVIGADGLHSKVRGLVFGPERNYEHYLGCKVAAWVVDGYRPRDELSYVTYNIPGRQVGRFALRGGRTMFLFIFRAEHDSVGVTPKDQLRNEFGGAGWECREILATLDDVDDLYFDVVSQIRMDSWSRDRVLLIGDAAGCISLLGGEGTGLAMTEAYVLAGELERAGGDHRRAFEAYEARLRPLSKASKPERPSSSGTSQPGPDSVCGSAIWRCAR
;
A
#
# COMPACT_ATOMS: atom_id res chain seq x y z
N MET A 1 24.62 23.10 3.98
CA MET A 1 24.34 21.84 4.71
C MET A 1 24.96 20.78 3.86
N ASP A 2 26.06 20.20 4.33
CA ASP A 2 26.78 19.18 3.61
C ASP A 2 26.42 17.82 4.22
N PHE A 3 26.17 16.83 3.36
CA PHE A 3 25.80 15.47 3.73
C PHE A 3 26.66 14.48 2.95
N ASP A 4 26.99 13.36 3.59
CA ASP A 4 27.80 12.31 2.95
C ASP A 4 26.96 11.36 2.09
N LEU A 5 25.71 11.10 2.49
CA LEU A 5 24.77 10.20 1.82
C LEU A 5 23.33 10.73 1.96
N VAL A 6 22.47 10.36 1.02
CA VAL A 6 21.02 10.62 1.07
C VAL A 6 20.27 9.29 0.99
N ILE A 7 19.42 9.04 1.98
CA ILE A 7 18.55 7.86 1.97
C ILE A 7 17.11 8.30 1.69
N GLY A 8 16.56 7.90 0.54
CA GLY A 8 15.17 8.15 0.17
C GLY A 8 14.24 7.11 0.78
N ALA A 9 13.50 7.50 1.81
CA ALA A 9 12.50 6.68 2.50
C ALA A 9 11.12 7.37 2.49
N ASP A 10 10.86 8.17 1.45
CA ASP A 10 9.73 9.10 1.32
C ASP A 10 8.52 8.50 0.56
N GLY A 11 8.43 7.17 0.55
CA GLY A 11 7.24 6.43 0.12
C GLY A 11 7.08 6.26 -1.39
N LEU A 12 5.87 5.81 -1.78
CA LEU A 12 5.52 5.54 -3.18
C LEU A 12 5.81 6.74 -4.07
N HIS A 13 5.44 7.96 -3.66
CA HIS A 13 5.62 9.20 -4.41
C HIS A 13 6.95 9.93 -4.15
N SER A 14 8.04 9.16 -4.01
CA SER A 14 9.36 9.65 -3.62
C SER A 14 9.87 10.81 -4.51
N LYS A 15 10.08 11.96 -3.87
CA LYS A 15 10.76 13.13 -4.47
C LYS A 15 12.24 12.84 -4.68
N VAL A 16 12.87 12.10 -3.76
CA VAL A 16 14.28 11.70 -3.90
C VAL A 16 14.48 10.86 -5.16
N ARG A 17 13.59 9.88 -5.39
CA ARG A 17 13.59 9.08 -6.62
C ARG A 17 13.40 9.97 -7.84
N GLY A 18 12.43 10.88 -7.79
CA GLY A 18 12.13 11.84 -8.86
C GLY A 18 13.36 12.66 -9.30
N LEU A 19 14.11 13.18 -8.32
CA LEU A 19 15.30 14.01 -8.55
C LEU A 19 16.49 13.23 -9.09
N VAL A 20 16.69 11.99 -8.61
CA VAL A 20 17.93 11.24 -8.85
C VAL A 20 17.81 10.28 -10.01
N PHE A 21 16.67 9.59 -10.14
CA PHE A 21 16.47 8.51 -11.10
C PHE A 21 15.63 8.98 -12.30
N GLY A 22 14.69 9.89 -12.07
CA GLY A 22 13.80 10.45 -13.09
C GLY A 22 12.33 10.32 -12.71
N PRO A 23 11.41 10.65 -13.63
CA PRO A 23 9.99 10.75 -13.31
C PRO A 23 9.38 9.42 -12.89
N GLU A 24 8.46 9.47 -11.93
CA GLU A 24 7.80 8.32 -11.31
C GLU A 24 7.17 7.34 -12.28
N ARG A 25 6.51 7.83 -13.33
CA ARG A 25 5.87 7.02 -14.39
C ARG A 25 6.81 5.99 -15.06
N ASN A 26 8.12 6.15 -14.92
CA ASN A 26 9.10 5.21 -15.47
C ASN A 26 9.26 3.95 -14.58
N TYR A 27 8.88 4.04 -13.32
CA TYR A 27 9.12 3.03 -12.28
C TYR A 27 7.83 2.52 -11.66
N GLU A 28 6.80 3.34 -11.63
CA GLU A 28 5.49 2.97 -11.09
C GLU A 28 4.80 1.94 -11.98
N HIS A 29 4.32 0.88 -11.34
CA HIS A 29 3.48 -0.12 -11.96
C HIS A 29 2.14 -0.20 -11.24
N TYR A 30 1.13 0.42 -11.83
CA TYR A 30 -0.24 0.41 -11.33
C TYR A 30 -0.84 -1.00 -11.31
N LEU A 31 -1.42 -1.39 -10.17
CA LEU A 31 -2.00 -2.73 -9.98
C LEU A 31 -3.51 -2.80 -10.25
N GLY A 32 -4.11 -1.71 -10.72
CA GLY A 32 -5.52 -1.69 -11.13
C GLY A 32 -6.50 -1.40 -10.00
N CYS A 33 -6.02 -0.97 -8.84
CA CYS A 33 -6.85 -0.66 -7.67
C CYS A 33 -6.50 0.70 -7.09
N LYS A 34 -7.47 1.35 -6.46
CA LYS A 34 -7.28 2.47 -5.54
C LYS A 34 -7.57 2.04 -4.12
N VAL A 35 -7.00 2.78 -3.19
CA VAL A 35 -7.18 2.60 -1.75
C VAL A 35 -7.63 3.91 -1.13
N ALA A 36 -8.51 3.82 -0.15
CA ALA A 36 -8.87 4.95 0.69
C ALA A 36 -8.93 4.54 2.16
N ALA A 37 -8.51 5.41 3.06
CA ALA A 37 -8.60 5.17 4.48
C ALA A 37 -8.87 6.46 5.25
N TRP A 38 -9.66 6.34 6.31
CA TRP A 38 -9.88 7.43 7.26
C TRP A 38 -10.25 6.87 8.63
N VAL A 39 -10.14 7.72 9.65
CA VAL A 39 -10.41 7.39 11.05
C VAL A 39 -11.53 8.28 11.56
N VAL A 40 -12.45 7.68 12.33
CA VAL A 40 -13.54 8.39 12.99
C VAL A 40 -13.64 8.01 14.45
N ASP A 41 -14.22 8.89 15.26
CA ASP A 41 -14.53 8.64 16.66
C ASP A 41 -15.91 8.01 16.82
N GLY A 42 -16.06 7.10 17.79
CA GLY A 42 -17.37 6.67 18.29
C GLY A 42 -18.19 5.76 17.37
N TYR A 43 -17.70 5.40 16.19
CA TYR A 43 -18.45 4.54 15.25
C TYR A 43 -18.88 3.20 15.88
N ARG A 44 -20.07 2.74 15.51
CA ARG A 44 -20.65 1.44 15.90
C ARG A 44 -21.26 0.78 14.66
N PRO A 45 -21.17 -0.56 14.52
CA PRO A 45 -20.65 -1.55 15.47
C PRO A 45 -19.13 -1.51 15.70
N ARG A 46 -18.66 -2.11 16.81
CA ARG A 46 -17.25 -2.13 17.21
C ARG A 46 -16.83 -3.51 17.68
N ASP A 47 -15.95 -4.14 16.91
CA ASP A 47 -15.36 -5.44 17.21
C ASP A 47 -13.90 -5.26 17.61
N GLU A 48 -13.58 -5.47 18.89
CA GLU A 48 -12.21 -5.38 19.37
C GLU A 48 -11.35 -6.52 18.83
N LEU A 49 -10.07 -6.24 18.59
CA LEU A 49 -9.06 -7.21 18.11
C LEU A 49 -9.47 -7.93 16.81
N SER A 50 -10.34 -7.31 16.02
CA SER A 50 -10.91 -7.89 14.81
C SER A 50 -10.78 -6.94 13.63
N TYR A 51 -10.36 -7.48 12.50
CA TYR A 51 -10.48 -6.83 11.19
C TYR A 51 -11.69 -7.42 10.48
N VAL A 52 -12.76 -6.62 10.36
CA VAL A 52 -14.01 -7.04 9.73
C VAL A 52 -14.00 -6.52 8.31
N THR A 53 -14.13 -7.42 7.34
CA THR A 53 -14.16 -7.07 5.92
C THR A 53 -15.44 -7.53 5.25
N TYR A 54 -15.92 -6.69 4.34
CA TYR A 54 -16.99 -6.98 3.42
C TYR A 54 -16.43 -6.93 2.00
N ASN A 55 -16.53 -8.06 1.29
CA ASN A 55 -15.93 -8.24 -0.02
C ASN A 55 -17.03 -8.47 -1.06
N ILE A 56 -16.95 -7.71 -2.14
CA ILE A 56 -17.74 -7.89 -3.37
C ILE A 56 -16.79 -7.92 -4.56
N PRO A 57 -17.19 -8.46 -5.72
CA PRO A 57 -16.30 -8.52 -6.88
C PRO A 57 -15.69 -7.14 -7.22
N GLY A 58 -14.37 -7.04 -7.12
CA GLY A 58 -13.61 -5.83 -7.43
C GLY A 58 -13.64 -4.73 -6.37
N ARG A 59 -14.31 -4.92 -5.22
CA ARG A 59 -14.35 -3.93 -4.14
C ARG A 59 -14.31 -4.60 -2.77
N GLN A 60 -13.60 -3.98 -1.85
CA GLN A 60 -13.47 -4.41 -0.47
C GLN A 60 -13.58 -3.18 0.42
N VAL A 61 -14.34 -3.33 1.50
CA VAL A 61 -14.36 -2.39 2.60
C VAL A 61 -14.07 -3.14 3.89
N GLY A 62 -13.25 -2.56 4.75
CA GLY A 62 -12.92 -3.10 6.04
C GLY A 62 -13.02 -2.05 7.13
N ARG A 63 -13.29 -2.50 8.35
CA ARG A 63 -13.20 -1.67 9.56
C ARG A 63 -12.33 -2.33 10.61
N PHE A 64 -11.56 -1.51 11.31
CA PHE A 64 -10.67 -1.93 12.40
C PHE A 64 -10.83 -1.01 13.60
N ALA A 65 -11.03 -1.60 14.78
CA ALA A 65 -11.11 -0.87 16.04
C ALA A 65 -9.72 -0.38 16.49
N LEU A 66 -9.57 0.93 16.66
CA LEU A 66 -8.38 1.58 17.19
C LEU A 66 -8.57 1.94 18.68
N ARG A 67 -7.47 2.15 19.41
CA ARG A 67 -7.52 2.64 20.80
C ARG A 67 -8.24 3.99 20.90
N GLY A 68 -8.87 4.23 22.05
CA GLY A 68 -9.56 5.49 22.36
C GLY A 68 -10.94 5.61 21.73
N GLY A 69 -11.61 4.49 21.41
CA GLY A 69 -12.95 4.53 20.82
C GLY A 69 -12.99 4.90 19.33
N ARG A 70 -11.83 4.99 18.68
CA ARG A 70 -11.66 5.28 17.26
C ARG A 70 -11.85 4.04 16.38
N THR A 71 -12.31 4.24 15.16
CA THR A 71 -12.45 3.19 14.15
C THR A 71 -11.81 3.68 12.86
N MET A 72 -10.96 2.84 12.26
CA MET A 72 -10.40 3.08 10.94
C MET A 72 -11.19 2.30 9.91
N PHE A 73 -11.47 2.94 8.77
CA PHE A 73 -12.00 2.29 7.58
C PHE A 73 -10.92 2.17 6.52
N LEU A 74 -10.96 1.07 5.78
CA LEU A 74 -10.08 0.82 4.64
C LEU A 74 -10.94 0.35 3.47
N PHE A 75 -10.86 1.07 2.36
CA PHE A 75 -11.52 0.77 1.11
C PHE A 75 -10.47 0.42 0.08
N ILE A 76 -10.68 -0.67 -0.65
CA ILE A 76 -9.85 -1.07 -1.80
C ILE A 76 -10.81 -1.39 -2.93
N PHE A 77 -10.62 -0.80 -4.11
CA PHE A 77 -11.51 -1.03 -5.23
C PHE A 77 -10.79 -0.92 -6.56
N ARG A 78 -11.27 -1.68 -7.55
CA ARG A 78 -10.76 -1.58 -8.92
C ARG A 78 -11.18 -0.25 -9.52
N ALA A 79 -10.22 0.45 -10.10
CA ALA A 79 -10.45 1.72 -10.78
C ALA A 79 -9.39 1.94 -11.86
N GLU A 80 -9.65 2.85 -12.79
CA GLU A 80 -8.62 3.40 -13.65
C GLU A 80 -7.64 4.25 -12.83
N HIS A 81 -6.39 4.36 -13.28
CA HIS A 81 -5.36 5.14 -12.60
C HIS A 81 -5.81 6.60 -12.44
N ASP A 82 -6.18 7.22 -13.57
CA ASP A 82 -6.66 8.59 -13.61
C ASP A 82 -8.18 8.63 -13.43
N SER A 83 -8.67 9.56 -12.62
CA SER A 83 -10.12 9.81 -12.46
C SER A 83 -10.36 11.29 -12.63
N VAL A 84 -10.48 11.72 -13.89
CA VAL A 84 -10.57 13.13 -14.26
C VAL A 84 -11.91 13.69 -13.81
N GLY A 85 -11.88 14.77 -13.03
CA GLY A 85 -13.08 15.53 -12.64
C GLY A 85 -13.93 14.89 -11.54
N VAL A 86 -13.46 13.82 -10.89
CA VAL A 86 -14.15 13.17 -9.76
C VAL A 86 -13.31 13.34 -8.50
N THR A 87 -13.92 13.86 -7.42
CA THR A 87 -13.22 13.97 -6.14
C THR A 87 -13.06 12.59 -5.49
N PRO A 88 -12.04 12.37 -4.65
CA PRO A 88 -11.91 11.13 -3.88
C PRO A 88 -13.20 10.71 -3.14
N LYS A 89 -13.88 11.67 -2.51
CA LYS A 89 -15.13 11.42 -1.77
C LYS A 89 -16.26 10.98 -2.70
N ASP A 90 -16.41 11.63 -3.86
CA ASP A 90 -17.44 11.28 -4.83
C ASP A 90 -17.15 9.92 -5.49
N GLN A 91 -15.88 9.61 -5.74
CA GLN A 91 -15.49 8.29 -6.24
C GLN A 91 -15.87 7.18 -5.26
N LEU A 92 -15.61 7.36 -3.97
CA LEU A 92 -16.03 6.40 -2.94
C LEU A 92 -17.56 6.23 -2.90
N ARG A 93 -18.32 7.33 -3.02
CA ARG A 93 -19.79 7.26 -3.10
C ARG A 93 -20.29 6.52 -4.33
N ASN A 94 -19.68 6.74 -5.49
CA ASN A 94 -20.04 6.05 -6.73
C ASN A 94 -19.76 4.54 -6.64
N GLU A 95 -18.64 4.16 -6.04
CA GLU A 95 -18.23 2.76 -5.93
C GLU A 95 -18.96 1.99 -4.81
N PHE A 96 -19.28 2.65 -3.69
CA PHE A 96 -19.77 1.98 -2.49
C PHE A 96 -21.18 2.40 -2.03
N GLY A 97 -21.78 3.44 -2.60
CA GLY A 97 -23.07 3.98 -2.14
C GLY A 97 -24.23 2.98 -2.20
N GLY A 98 -24.17 2.02 -3.13
CA GLY A 98 -25.13 0.93 -3.28
C GLY A 98 -24.58 -0.45 -2.93
N ALA A 99 -23.39 -0.54 -2.33
CA ALA A 99 -22.70 -1.82 -2.11
C ALA A 99 -23.30 -2.67 -0.98
N GLY A 100 -24.17 -2.10 -0.13
CA GLY A 100 -24.77 -2.79 1.01
C GLY A 100 -23.88 -2.84 2.25
N TRP A 101 -24.16 -3.79 3.15
CA TRP A 101 -23.53 -3.89 4.47
C TRP A 101 -23.63 -2.57 5.26
N GLU A 102 -22.51 -2.04 5.75
CA GLU A 102 -22.38 -0.79 6.49
C GLU A 102 -21.92 0.37 5.58
N CYS A 103 -21.83 0.17 4.25
CA CYS A 103 -21.18 1.15 3.37
C CYS A 103 -21.87 2.51 3.41
N ARG A 104 -23.20 2.55 3.51
CA ARG A 104 -23.95 3.81 3.55
C ARG A 104 -23.63 4.61 4.81
N GLU A 105 -23.61 3.94 5.96
CA GLU A 105 -23.31 4.52 7.28
C GLU A 105 -21.85 4.97 7.35
N ILE A 106 -20.92 4.16 6.84
CA ILE A 106 -19.50 4.50 6.77
C ILE A 106 -19.28 5.72 5.86
N LEU A 107 -19.88 5.75 4.67
CA LEU A 107 -19.77 6.87 3.74
C LEU A 107 -20.38 8.17 4.28
N ALA A 108 -21.41 8.08 5.13
CA ALA A 108 -21.97 9.26 5.80
C ALA A 108 -20.96 9.94 6.73
N THR A 109 -19.98 9.22 7.27
CA THR A 109 -18.91 9.80 8.09
C THR A 109 -17.89 10.59 7.27
N LEU A 110 -17.86 10.41 5.95
CA LEU A 110 -16.84 10.98 5.07
C LEU A 110 -16.96 12.50 4.92
N ASP A 111 -18.15 13.06 5.16
CA ASP A 111 -18.40 14.49 5.04
C ASP A 111 -17.58 15.31 6.05
N ASP A 112 -17.46 14.82 7.28
CA ASP A 112 -16.78 15.49 8.40
C ASP A 112 -15.27 15.19 8.47
N VAL A 113 -14.73 14.45 7.50
CA VAL A 113 -13.32 14.04 7.47
C VAL A 113 -12.51 14.98 6.59
N ASP A 114 -11.55 15.66 7.21
CA ASP A 114 -10.54 16.47 6.51
C ASP A 114 -9.33 15.63 6.05
N ASP A 115 -8.98 14.59 6.82
CA ASP A 115 -7.81 13.73 6.56
C ASP A 115 -8.25 12.39 5.94
N LEU A 116 -8.53 12.43 4.64
CA LEU A 116 -8.80 11.25 3.83
C LEU A 116 -7.51 10.83 3.13
N TYR A 117 -6.97 9.67 3.51
CA TYR A 117 -5.97 9.00 2.69
C TYR A 117 -6.66 8.44 1.45
N PHE A 118 -6.19 8.80 0.26
CA PHE A 118 -6.70 8.28 -1.00
C PHE A 118 -5.56 8.21 -2.01
N ASP A 119 -5.30 7.01 -2.54
CA ASP A 119 -4.17 6.78 -3.43
C ASP A 119 -4.40 5.59 -4.37
N VAL A 120 -3.52 5.44 -5.35
CA VAL A 120 -3.41 4.25 -6.19
C VAL A 120 -2.67 3.13 -5.45
N VAL A 121 -3.00 1.90 -5.81
CA VAL A 121 -2.28 0.70 -5.38
C VAL A 121 -1.29 0.38 -6.48
N SER A 122 -0.03 0.78 -6.26
CA SER A 122 1.05 0.66 -7.22
C SER A 122 2.29 0.00 -6.62
N GLN A 123 3.12 -0.58 -7.48
CA GLN A 123 4.42 -1.12 -7.12
C GLN A 123 5.53 -0.35 -7.86
N ILE A 124 6.55 0.11 -7.14
CA ILE A 124 7.76 0.64 -7.76
C ILE A 124 8.66 -0.51 -8.24
N ARG A 125 9.14 -0.43 -9.48
CA ARG A 125 10.07 -1.39 -10.08
C ARG A 125 11.27 -0.65 -10.64
N MET A 126 12.45 -0.99 -10.13
CA MET A 126 13.70 -0.36 -10.51
C MET A 126 14.80 -1.39 -10.79
N ASP A 127 15.67 -1.06 -11.73
CA ASP A 127 16.85 -1.86 -12.08
C ASP A 127 18.05 -1.60 -11.17
N SER A 128 18.02 -0.56 -10.34
CA SER A 128 18.90 -0.40 -9.19
C SER A 128 18.24 0.56 -8.21
N TRP A 129 18.53 0.37 -6.91
CA TRP A 129 18.00 1.23 -5.85
C TRP A 129 18.96 2.34 -5.43
N SER A 130 20.18 2.36 -5.98
CA SER A 130 21.19 3.37 -5.68
C SER A 130 21.71 4.06 -6.92
N ARG A 131 22.15 5.31 -6.75
CA ARG A 131 22.90 6.08 -7.74
C ARG A 131 23.80 7.05 -6.97
N ASP A 132 25.11 6.95 -7.22
CA ASP A 132 26.13 7.72 -6.52
C ASP A 132 25.97 7.61 -4.99
N ARG A 133 25.72 8.74 -4.33
CA ARG A 133 25.57 8.85 -2.86
C ARG A 133 24.12 8.75 -2.39
N VAL A 134 23.22 8.29 -3.26
CA VAL A 134 21.79 8.17 -2.94
C VAL A 134 21.36 6.71 -2.99
N LEU A 135 20.65 6.27 -1.97
CA LEU A 135 20.00 4.95 -1.92
C LEU A 135 18.53 5.13 -1.54
N LEU A 136 17.64 4.37 -2.18
CA LEU A 136 16.22 4.31 -1.85
C LEU A 136 15.92 3.09 -0.99
N ILE A 137 14.99 3.22 -0.04
CA ILE A 137 14.44 2.12 0.77
C ILE A 137 12.92 2.23 0.87
N GLY A 138 12.25 1.18 1.32
CA GLY A 138 10.81 1.09 1.45
C GLY A 138 10.10 1.23 0.10
N ASP A 139 8.92 1.85 0.13
CA ASP A 139 8.10 2.03 -1.08
C ASP A 139 8.77 2.93 -2.11
N ALA A 140 9.78 3.72 -1.71
CA ALA A 140 10.57 4.52 -2.64
C ALA A 140 11.39 3.65 -3.61
N ALA A 141 11.84 2.47 -3.16
CA ALA A 141 12.67 1.53 -3.91
C ALA A 141 11.90 0.40 -4.59
N GLY A 142 10.82 -0.08 -3.96
CA GLY A 142 10.05 -1.21 -4.47
C GLY A 142 9.46 -2.16 -3.41
N CYS A 143 9.29 -1.68 -2.18
CA CYS A 143 8.59 -2.43 -1.14
C CYS A 143 7.13 -2.72 -1.55
N ILE A 144 6.60 -3.82 -1.03
CA ILE A 144 5.40 -4.50 -1.51
C ILE A 144 4.16 -3.65 -1.23
N SER A 145 3.40 -3.40 -2.30
CA SER A 145 2.13 -2.66 -2.30
C SER A 145 1.17 -3.13 -1.20
N LEU A 146 0.58 -2.16 -0.49
CA LEU A 146 -0.34 -2.22 0.67
C LEU A 146 -1.18 -3.49 0.89
N LEU A 147 -1.60 -4.19 -0.16
CA LEU A 147 -2.48 -5.36 -0.09
C LEU A 147 -1.89 -6.55 0.68
N GLY A 148 -0.56 -6.64 0.77
CA GLY A 148 0.10 -7.69 1.56
C GLY A 148 0.19 -7.41 3.06
N GLY A 149 -0.04 -6.16 3.52
CA GLY A 149 0.12 -5.78 4.93
C GLY A 149 1.55 -5.87 5.48
N GLU A 150 2.54 -6.24 4.66
CA GLU A 150 3.93 -6.48 5.07
C GLU A 150 4.89 -5.32 4.79
N GLY A 151 4.42 -4.26 4.13
CA GLY A 151 5.28 -3.16 3.65
C GLY A 151 6.11 -2.50 4.75
N THR A 152 5.52 -2.24 5.91
CA THR A 152 6.24 -1.64 7.04
C THR A 152 7.30 -2.58 7.63
N GLY A 153 7.00 -3.88 7.71
CA GLY A 153 7.94 -4.90 8.20
C GLY A 153 9.15 -5.04 7.28
N LEU A 154 8.92 -5.02 5.97
CA LEU A 154 9.97 -5.05 4.97
C LEU A 154 10.82 -3.77 5.03
N ALA A 155 10.22 -2.57 5.07
CA ALA A 155 10.97 -1.32 5.19
C ALA A 155 11.87 -1.27 6.44
N MET A 156 11.42 -1.80 7.58
CA MET A 156 12.27 -1.94 8.78
C MET A 156 13.43 -2.92 8.57
N THR A 157 13.16 -4.04 7.88
CA THR A 157 14.20 -5.03 7.53
C THR A 157 15.24 -4.40 6.61
N GLU A 158 14.80 -3.63 5.61
CA GLU A 158 15.67 -2.91 4.68
C GLU A 158 16.57 -1.91 5.42
N ALA A 159 16.00 -1.08 6.29
CA ALA A 159 16.77 -0.15 7.11
C ALA A 159 17.82 -0.85 7.99
N TYR A 160 17.46 -1.98 8.60
CA TYR A 160 18.37 -2.78 9.41
C TYR A 160 19.53 -3.38 8.59
N VAL A 161 19.21 -3.94 7.42
CA VAL A 161 20.22 -4.49 6.50
C VAL A 161 21.16 -3.38 6.04
N LEU A 162 20.63 -2.23 5.63
CA LEU A 162 21.43 -1.09 5.19
C LEU A 162 22.42 -0.64 6.27
N ALA A 163 21.96 -0.46 7.51
CA ALA A 163 22.83 -0.07 8.61
C ALA A 163 23.98 -1.07 8.81
N GLY A 164 23.68 -2.38 8.74
CA GLY A 164 24.69 -3.42 8.88
C GLY A 164 25.70 -3.46 7.72
N GLU A 165 25.27 -3.24 6.48
CA GLU A 165 26.19 -3.21 5.33
C GLU A 165 27.06 -1.95 5.31
N LEU A 166 26.53 -0.80 5.75
CA LEU A 166 27.31 0.43 5.92
C LEU A 166 28.43 0.25 6.96
N GLU A 167 28.11 -0.33 8.12
CA GLU A 167 29.08 -0.63 9.17
C GLU A 167 30.20 -1.57 8.66
N ARG A 168 29.82 -2.65 7.96
CA ARG A 168 30.78 -3.62 7.38
C ARG A 168 31.66 -3.03 6.28
N ALA A 169 31.17 -2.03 5.57
CA ALA A 169 31.90 -1.41 4.47
C ALA A 169 32.95 -0.39 4.95
N GLY A 170 32.95 -0.01 6.23
CA GLY A 170 33.98 0.86 6.82
C GLY A 170 34.12 2.21 6.11
N GLY A 171 33.01 2.77 5.62
CA GLY A 171 32.96 4.04 4.90
C GLY A 171 32.86 3.94 3.36
N ASP A 172 32.99 2.75 2.77
CA ASP A 172 32.74 2.56 1.33
C ASP A 172 31.26 2.31 1.02
N HIS A 173 30.50 3.41 0.87
CA HIS A 173 29.07 3.36 0.58
C HIS A 173 28.72 2.57 -0.69
N ARG A 174 29.59 2.54 -1.71
CA ARG A 174 29.31 1.79 -2.95
C ARG A 174 29.23 0.29 -2.66
N ARG A 175 30.22 -0.21 -1.91
CA ARG A 175 30.22 -1.61 -1.46
C ARG A 175 29.02 -1.92 -0.56
N ALA A 176 28.64 -1.00 0.33
CA ALA A 176 27.46 -1.17 1.17
C ALA A 176 26.17 -1.25 0.35
N PHE A 177 25.98 -0.37 -0.63
CA PHE A 177 24.79 -0.33 -1.48
C PHE A 177 24.68 -1.57 -2.37
N GLU A 178 25.79 -2.04 -2.96
CA GLU A 178 25.83 -3.29 -3.72
C GLU A 178 25.45 -4.50 -2.85
N ALA A 179 26.00 -4.60 -1.64
CA ALA A 179 25.69 -5.67 -0.70
C ALA A 179 24.23 -5.63 -0.23
N TYR A 180 23.72 -4.44 0.08
CA TYR A 180 22.32 -4.18 0.42
C TYR A 180 21.38 -4.69 -0.69
N GLU A 181 21.62 -4.24 -1.93
CA GLU A 181 20.77 -4.58 -3.06
C GLU A 181 20.83 -6.09 -3.36
N ALA A 182 22.03 -6.70 -3.33
CA ALA A 182 22.20 -8.14 -3.54
C ALA A 182 21.44 -9.00 -2.52
N ARG A 183 21.37 -8.55 -1.26
CA ARG A 183 20.70 -9.28 -0.18
C ARG A 183 19.17 -9.21 -0.26
N LEU A 184 18.62 -8.09 -0.71
CA LEU A 184 17.19 -7.81 -0.65
C LEU A 184 16.46 -8.02 -1.98
N ARG A 185 17.16 -7.96 -3.12
CA ARG A 185 16.62 -8.27 -4.46
C ARG A 185 15.85 -9.60 -4.51
N PRO A 186 16.32 -10.71 -3.91
CA PRO A 186 15.58 -11.97 -3.91
C PRO A 186 14.23 -11.88 -3.18
N LEU A 187 14.17 -11.14 -2.07
CA LEU A 187 12.96 -10.97 -1.26
C LEU A 187 11.91 -10.12 -2.00
N SER A 188 12.35 -9.09 -2.72
CA SER A 188 11.48 -8.28 -3.59
C SER A 188 10.92 -9.09 -4.77
N LYS A 189 11.72 -10.00 -5.36
CA LYS A 189 11.28 -10.86 -6.48
C LYS A 189 10.32 -11.98 -6.06
N ALA A 190 10.50 -12.55 -4.87
CA ALA A 190 9.65 -13.63 -4.35
C ALA A 190 8.21 -13.15 -4.04
N SER A 191 8.05 -11.85 -3.79
CA SER A 191 6.78 -11.25 -3.36
C SER A 191 5.93 -10.69 -4.50
N LYS A 192 6.21 -11.12 -5.75
CA LYS A 192 5.38 -10.78 -6.90
C LYS A 192 4.06 -11.53 -6.80
N PRO A 193 2.88 -10.87 -6.89
CA PRO A 193 1.64 -11.60 -7.09
C PRO A 193 1.76 -12.34 -8.43
N GLU A 194 1.76 -13.67 -8.36
CA GLU A 194 1.69 -14.53 -9.52
C GLU A 194 0.39 -14.20 -10.26
N ARG A 195 0.49 -13.86 -11.55
CA ARG A 195 -0.69 -13.68 -12.40
C ARG A 195 -1.41 -15.04 -12.39
N PRO A 196 -2.69 -15.15 -11.98
CA PRO A 196 -3.38 -16.42 -12.13
C PRO A 196 -3.34 -16.79 -13.61
N SER A 197 -2.73 -17.93 -13.92
CA SER A 197 -2.66 -18.47 -15.27
C SER A 197 -4.07 -18.62 -15.80
N SER A 198 -4.40 -17.91 -16.88
CA SER A 198 -5.65 -18.06 -17.61
C SER A 198 -5.66 -19.41 -18.33
N SER A 199 -6.01 -20.48 -17.61
CA SER A 199 -6.41 -21.76 -18.18
C SER A 199 -7.52 -22.33 -17.30
N GLY A 200 -8.76 -21.98 -17.62
CA GLY A 200 -9.95 -22.45 -16.93
C GLY A 200 -11.11 -21.46 -17.10
N THR A 201 -11.72 -21.42 -18.28
CA THR A 201 -13.04 -20.82 -18.47
C THR A 201 -14.07 -21.59 -17.65
N SER A 202 -14.47 -21.03 -16.52
CA SER A 202 -15.79 -21.23 -15.92
C SER A 202 -16.36 -19.86 -15.61
N GLN A 203 -17.38 -19.46 -16.38
CA GLN A 203 -18.18 -18.29 -16.04
C GLN A 203 -18.86 -18.52 -14.68
N PRO A 204 -18.76 -17.60 -13.71
CA PRO A 204 -19.64 -17.66 -12.56
C PRO A 204 -21.04 -17.19 -12.98
N GLY A 205 -22.04 -18.00 -12.68
CA GLY A 205 -23.46 -17.62 -12.78
C GLY A 205 -23.81 -16.47 -11.82
N PRO A 206 -25.01 -15.90 -11.93
CA PRO A 206 -25.40 -14.63 -11.29
C PRO A 206 -25.47 -14.61 -9.75
N ASP A 207 -25.09 -15.68 -9.05
CA ASP A 207 -25.23 -15.82 -7.60
C ASP A 207 -23.88 -15.89 -6.87
N SER A 208 -23.01 -14.88 -7.07
CA SER A 208 -21.78 -14.78 -6.27
C SER A 208 -22.09 -14.25 -4.87
N VAL A 209 -22.00 -15.14 -3.89
CA VAL A 209 -22.28 -14.89 -2.47
C VAL A 209 -21.39 -13.75 -1.95
N CYS A 210 -22.03 -12.64 -1.55
CA CYS A 210 -21.41 -11.61 -0.71
C CYS A 210 -20.94 -12.26 0.60
N GLY A 211 -19.63 -12.23 0.87
CA GLY A 211 -19.03 -12.82 2.06
C GLY A 211 -18.48 -11.74 3.00
N SER A 212 -18.92 -11.76 4.26
CA SER A 212 -18.23 -11.08 5.35
C SER A 212 -17.17 -12.02 5.93
N ALA A 213 -15.92 -11.58 6.02
CA ALA A 213 -14.85 -12.33 6.68
C ALA A 213 -14.34 -11.53 7.89
N ILE A 214 -14.24 -12.20 9.04
CA ILE A 214 -13.70 -11.63 10.27
C ILE A 214 -12.35 -12.29 10.55
N TRP A 215 -11.29 -11.51 10.49
CA TRP A 215 -9.97 -11.94 10.92
C TRP A 215 -9.71 -11.44 12.34
N ARG A 216 -9.37 -12.36 13.25
CA ARG A 216 -9.01 -12.03 14.63
C ARG A 216 -7.49 -12.09 14.77
N CYS A 217 -6.89 -11.05 15.35
CA CYS A 217 -5.49 -11.14 15.76
C CYS A 217 -5.37 -12.14 16.92
N ALA A 218 -4.49 -13.13 16.78
CA ALA A 218 -4.10 -13.99 17.89
C ALA A 218 -3.40 -13.14 18.97
N ARG A 219 -3.68 -13.47 20.24
CA ARG A 219 -3.06 -12.83 21.41
C ARG A 219 -1.64 -13.33 21.63
#